data_AF-A0A6M1TWW2-F1
#
_entry.id   AF-A0A6M1TWW2-F1
#
_cell.length_a   1.000
_cell.length_b   1.000
_cell.length_c   1.000
_cell.angle_alpha   90.00
_cell.angle_beta   90.00
_cell.angle_gamma   90.00
#
_symmetry.space_group_name_H-M   'P 1'
#
loop_
_entity.id
_entity.type
_entity.pdbx_description
1 polymer ?
#
loop_
_entity_poly.entity_id
_entity_poly.type
_entity_poly.pdbx_seq_one_letter_code
_entity_poly.pdbx_strand_id
1 'polypeptide(L)'
;MDWLTEGVGIAIASILSSSIVAAIISNRAAYRSIAVEAITKERIVWLDELREVAVELTTKLAALNRQDFEATAGEIEAADRLIARLELHLNPDGSKEAQIMRLSEELRASAERKSEYRSIEKAFMRAVRDLLKEEWEKAKAEAGVKKKVNS
;
A
#
# COMPACT_ATOMS: atom_id res chain seq x y z
N MET A 1 -12.44 -32.68 -57.21
CA MET A 1 -11.61 -32.83 -55.99
C MET A 1 -11.54 -31.52 -55.21
N ASP A 2 -12.42 -30.57 -55.53
CA ASP A 2 -12.26 -29.15 -55.14
C ASP A 2 -12.80 -28.85 -53.74
N TRP A 3 -13.74 -29.67 -53.24
CA TRP A 3 -14.26 -29.55 -51.88
C TRP A 3 -13.23 -29.88 -50.79
N LEU A 4 -12.21 -30.71 -51.12
CA LEU A 4 -11.11 -31.02 -50.20
C LEU A 4 -10.12 -29.86 -50.11
N THR A 5 -9.84 -29.17 -51.21
CA THR A 5 -8.95 -28.00 -51.23
C THR A 5 -9.61 -26.78 -50.57
N GLU A 6 -10.92 -26.61 -50.74
CA GLU A 6 -11.69 -25.57 -50.04
C GLU A 6 -11.80 -25.85 -48.53
N GLY A 7 -12.09 -27.10 -48.14
CA GLY A 7 -12.17 -27.50 -46.74
C GLY A 7 -10.85 -27.40 -45.98
N VAL A 8 -9.74 -27.78 -46.62
CA VAL A 8 -8.38 -27.64 -46.06
C VAL A 8 -7.98 -26.16 -45.97
N GLY A 9 -8.34 -25.33 -46.96
CA GLY A 9 -8.10 -23.88 -46.92
C GLY A 9 -8.81 -23.18 -45.76
N ILE A 10 -10.08 -23.53 -45.51
CA ILE A 10 -10.87 -22.97 -44.39
C ILE A 10 -10.32 -23.45 -43.03
N ALA A 11 -9.89 -24.71 -42.94
CA ALA A 11 -9.25 -25.25 -41.73
C ALA A 11 -7.93 -24.54 -41.40
N ILE A 12 -7.07 -24.30 -42.40
CA ILE A 12 -5.79 -23.59 -42.21
C ILE A 12 -6.05 -22.12 -41.83
N ALA A 13 -7.00 -21.44 -42.50
CA ALA A 13 -7.33 -20.06 -42.20
C ALA A 13 -7.90 -19.86 -40.79
N SER A 14 -8.72 -20.80 -40.30
CA SER A 14 -9.27 -20.75 -38.93
C SER A 14 -8.22 -21.05 -37.85
N ILE A 15 -7.26 -21.94 -38.11
CA ILE A 15 -6.14 -22.22 -37.19
C ILE A 15 -5.19 -21.00 -37.10
N LEU A 16 -4.86 -20.38 -38.23
CA LEU A 16 -4.01 -19.18 -38.24
C LEU A 16 -4.68 -17.99 -37.55
N SER A 17 -5.98 -17.78 -37.80
CA SER A 17 -6.75 -16.71 -37.17
C SER A 17 -6.86 -16.89 -35.66
N SER A 18 -7.13 -18.11 -35.19
CA SER A 18 -7.19 -18.42 -33.75
C SER A 18 -5.82 -18.28 -33.07
N SER A 19 -4.73 -18.63 -33.75
CA SER A 19 -3.36 -18.49 -33.23
C SER A 19 -2.96 -17.01 -33.05
N ILE A 20 -3.32 -16.14 -34.00
CA ILE A 20 -3.06 -14.69 -33.91
C ILE A 20 -3.87 -14.07 -32.75
N VAL A 21 -5.15 -14.45 -32.64
CA VAL A 21 -6.01 -13.98 -31.54
C VAL A 21 -5.47 -14.45 -30.18
N ALA A 22 -5.06 -15.71 -30.07
CA ALA A 22 -4.42 -16.25 -28.87
C ALA A 22 -3.12 -15.51 -28.52
N ALA A 23 -2.28 -15.19 -29.51
CA ALA A 23 -1.05 -14.43 -29.31
C ALA A 23 -1.33 -13.00 -28.83
N ILE A 24 -2.34 -12.30 -29.39
CA ILE A 24 -2.73 -10.96 -28.94
C ILE A 24 -3.28 -10.99 -27.51
N ILE A 25 -4.15 -11.96 -27.20
CA ILE A 25 -4.71 -12.14 -25.85
C ILE A 25 -3.59 -12.46 -24.85
N SER A 26 -2.69 -13.39 -25.19
CA SER A 26 -1.54 -13.77 -24.37
C SER A 26 -0.61 -12.58 -24.12
N ASN A 27 -0.31 -11.79 -25.15
CA ASN A 27 0.53 -10.61 -25.03
C ASN A 27 -0.10 -9.54 -24.12
N ARG A 28 -1.40 -9.26 -24.29
CA ARG A 28 -2.13 -8.34 -23.39
C ARG A 28 -2.18 -8.85 -21.95
N ALA A 29 -2.37 -10.15 -21.76
CA ALA A 29 -2.34 -10.77 -20.44
C ALA A 29 -0.96 -10.65 -19.80
N ALA A 30 0.12 -10.85 -20.56
CA ALA A 30 1.50 -10.71 -20.09
C ALA A 30 1.81 -9.26 -19.66
N TYR A 31 1.47 -8.25 -20.46
CA TYR A 31 1.67 -6.85 -20.08
C TYR A 31 0.89 -6.47 -18.81
N ARG A 32 -0.36 -6.94 -18.69
CA ARG A 32 -1.15 -6.73 -17.47
C ARG A 32 -0.50 -7.41 -16.27
N SER A 33 0.00 -8.63 -16.43
CA SER A 33 0.71 -9.36 -15.37
C SER A 33 1.95 -8.60 -14.90
N ILE A 34 2.78 -8.12 -15.84
CA ILE A 34 3.99 -7.35 -15.53
C ILE A 34 3.65 -6.04 -14.81
N ALA A 35 2.61 -5.32 -15.27
CA ALA A 35 2.17 -4.09 -14.62
C ALA A 35 1.66 -4.34 -13.20
N VAL A 36 0.86 -5.39 -12.99
CA VAL A 36 0.36 -5.78 -11.66
C VAL A 36 1.52 -6.15 -10.74
N GLU A 37 2.50 -6.92 -11.23
CA GLU A 37 3.67 -7.31 -10.45
C GLU A 37 4.51 -6.09 -10.03
N ALA A 38 4.77 -5.17 -10.97
CA ALA A 38 5.50 -3.93 -10.68
C ALA A 38 4.77 -3.08 -9.63
N ILE A 39 3.46 -2.85 -9.80
CA ILE A 39 2.65 -2.07 -8.86
C ILE A 39 2.61 -2.76 -7.48
N THR A 40 2.47 -4.08 -7.44
CA THR A 40 2.47 -4.85 -6.19
C THR A 40 3.80 -4.70 -5.46
N LYS A 41 4.92 -4.73 -6.19
CA LYS A 41 6.26 -4.54 -5.61
C LYS A 41 6.42 -3.14 -5.01
N GLU A 42 6.07 -2.10 -5.77
CA GLU A 42 6.11 -0.72 -5.27
C GLU A 42 5.19 -0.53 -4.06
N ARG A 43 3.99 -1.16 -4.06
CA ARG A 43 3.09 -1.14 -2.91
C ARG A 43 3.72 -1.78 -1.67
N ILE A 44 4.41 -2.91 -1.80
CA ILE A 44 5.09 -3.55 -0.67
C ILE A 44 6.17 -2.63 -0.09
N VAL A 45 6.97 -2.00 -0.95
CA VAL A 45 7.98 -1.02 -0.52
C VAL A 45 7.33 0.14 0.23
N TRP A 46 6.26 0.72 -0.34
CA TRP A 46 5.50 1.79 0.30
C TRP A 46 4.93 1.39 1.67
N LEU A 47 4.43 0.16 1.82
CA LEU A 47 3.93 -0.34 3.11
C LEU A 47 5.02 -0.48 4.17
N ASP A 48 6.23 -0.86 3.75
CA ASP A 48 7.38 -0.95 4.64
C ASP A 48 7.86 0.44 5.07
N GLU A 49 7.98 1.39 4.13
CA GLU A 49 8.31 2.78 4.41
C GLU A 49 7.29 3.44 5.36
N LEU A 50 6.00 3.23 5.12
CA LEU A 50 4.92 3.74 5.98
C LEU A 50 5.05 3.21 7.42
N ARG A 51 5.40 1.93 7.57
CA ARG A 51 5.61 1.31 8.89
C ARG A 51 6.83 1.92 9.59
N GLU A 52 7.93 2.10 8.88
CA GLU A 52 9.16 2.69 9.42
C GLU A 52 8.92 4.12 9.91
N VAL A 53 8.29 4.96 9.09
CA VAL A 53 7.97 6.34 9.46
C VAL A 53 7.06 6.40 10.68
N ALA A 54 6.03 5.55 10.77
CA ALA A 54 5.13 5.49 11.92
C ALA A 54 5.87 5.09 13.22
N VAL A 55 6.78 4.13 13.15
CA VAL A 55 7.60 3.69 14.30
C VAL A 55 8.58 4.79 14.71
N GLU A 56 9.22 5.45 13.75
CA GLU A 56 10.16 6.53 14.03
C GLU A 56 9.46 7.73 14.68
N LEU A 57 8.30 8.14 14.13
CA LEU A 57 7.48 9.21 14.67
C LEU A 57 7.05 8.92 16.11
N THR A 58 6.47 7.75 16.37
CA THR A 58 6.03 7.37 17.73
C THR A 58 7.19 7.27 18.70
N THR A 59 8.36 6.78 18.27
CA THR A 59 9.56 6.74 19.10
C THR A 59 10.03 8.13 19.47
N LYS A 60 10.07 9.06 18.51
CA LYS A 60 10.47 10.45 18.73
C LYS A 60 9.49 11.20 19.64
N LEU A 61 8.18 11.10 19.37
CA LEU A 61 7.17 11.74 20.20
C LEU A 61 7.09 11.12 21.61
N ALA A 62 7.38 9.83 21.76
CA ALA A 62 7.45 9.20 23.08
C ALA A 62 8.66 9.68 23.88
N ALA A 63 9.78 9.98 23.22
CA ALA A 63 10.94 10.59 23.86
C ALA A 63 10.59 12.00 24.35
N LEU A 64 10.01 12.84 23.48
CA LEU A 64 9.54 14.18 23.82
C LEU A 64 8.57 14.18 24.99
N ASN A 65 7.60 13.26 24.98
CA ASN A 65 6.60 13.15 26.03
C ASN A 65 7.19 12.84 27.42
N ARG A 66 8.33 12.12 27.48
CA ARG A 66 9.00 11.71 28.73
C ARG A 66 10.04 12.71 29.23
N GLN A 67 10.44 13.69 28.42
CA GLN A 67 11.42 14.68 28.85
C GLN A 67 10.81 15.56 29.94
N ASP A 68 11.54 15.79 31.03
CA ASP A 68 11.09 16.66 32.13
C ASP A 68 11.28 18.15 31.79
N PHE A 69 12.13 18.47 30.82
CA PHE A 69 12.41 19.81 30.30
C PHE A 69 11.66 20.10 29.00
N GLU A 70 11.58 21.38 28.62
CA GLU A 70 10.97 21.80 27.35
C GLU A 70 11.75 21.24 26.16
N ALA A 71 11.02 20.71 25.18
CA ALA A 71 11.59 20.18 23.94
C ALA A 71 12.38 21.28 23.20
N THR A 72 13.54 20.91 22.65
CA THR A 72 14.30 21.84 21.82
C THR A 72 13.60 22.04 20.47
N ALA A 73 13.79 23.22 19.86
CA ALA A 73 13.22 23.51 18.53
C ALA A 73 13.61 22.45 17.47
N GLY A 74 14.83 21.90 17.56
CA GLY A 74 15.29 20.86 16.64
C GLY A 74 14.59 19.51 16.82
N GLU A 75 14.18 19.16 18.04
CA GLU A 75 13.42 17.92 18.29
C GLU A 75 11.97 18.03 17.80
N ILE A 76 11.37 19.21 17.98
CA ILE A 76 10.04 19.52 17.43
C ILE A 76 10.10 19.47 15.89
N GLU A 77 11.08 20.14 15.28
CA GLU A 77 11.25 20.14 13.82
C GLU A 77 11.48 18.71 13.28
N ALA A 78 12.24 17.88 14.00
CA ALA A 78 12.44 16.49 13.61
C ALA A 78 11.13 15.68 13.62
N ALA A 79 10.26 15.91 14.61
CA ALA A 79 8.94 15.29 14.63
C ALA A 79 8.04 15.81 13.50
N ASP A 80 8.03 17.13 13.26
CA ASP A 80 7.25 17.75 12.18
C ASP A 80 7.69 17.24 10.79
N ARG A 81 8.99 17.02 10.57
CA ARG A 81 9.51 16.39 9.35
C ARG A 81 9.02 14.96 9.15
N LEU A 82 8.89 14.19 10.23
CA LEU A 82 8.34 12.83 10.17
C LEU A 82 6.84 12.84 9.86
N ILE A 83 6.09 13.81 10.38
CA ILE A 83 4.68 14.01 10.02
C ILE A 83 4.55 14.37 8.54
N ALA A 84 5.33 15.35 8.05
CA ALA A 84 5.32 15.70 6.63
C ALA A 84 5.67 14.50 5.73
N ARG A 85 6.64 13.67 6.14
CA ARG A 85 6.97 12.44 5.41
C ARG A 85 5.83 11.42 5.45
N LEU A 86 5.13 11.30 6.57
CA LEU A 86 3.95 10.45 6.69
C LEU A 86 2.85 10.91 5.73
N GLU A 87 2.58 12.22 5.66
CA GLU A 87 1.59 12.80 4.75
C GLU A 87 1.91 12.52 3.28
N LEU A 88 3.18 12.58 2.88
CA LEU A 88 3.59 12.24 1.51
C LEU A 88 3.30 10.79 1.11
N HIS A 89 3.20 9.89 2.09
CA HIS A 89 2.87 8.49 1.85
C HIS A 89 1.37 8.21 1.90
N LEU A 90 0.54 9.15 2.35
CA LEU A 90 -0.88 8.93 2.60
C LEU A 90 -1.75 9.66 1.58
N ASN A 91 -2.82 9.01 1.14
CA ASN A 91 -3.81 9.64 0.27
C ASN A 91 -4.78 10.49 1.12
N PRO A 92 -4.85 11.82 0.96
CA PRO A 92 -5.73 12.65 1.76
C PRO A 92 -7.22 12.38 1.57
N ASP A 93 -7.62 11.84 0.41
CA ASP A 93 -9.01 11.49 0.10
C ASP A 93 -9.42 10.13 0.69
N GLY A 94 -8.46 9.35 1.18
CA GLY A 94 -8.70 8.05 1.81
C GLY A 94 -9.18 8.22 3.25
N SER A 95 -10.31 7.62 3.62
CA SER A 95 -10.88 7.79 4.97
C SER A 95 -9.97 7.29 6.09
N LYS A 96 -9.18 6.23 5.85
CA LYS A 96 -8.27 5.65 6.84
C LYS A 96 -6.98 6.46 6.94
N GLU A 97 -6.47 6.89 5.81
CA GLU A 97 -5.31 7.74 5.65
C GLU A 97 -5.57 9.12 6.30
N ALA A 98 -6.71 9.73 6.04
CA ALA A 98 -7.16 10.95 6.71
C ALA A 98 -7.25 10.79 8.24
N GLN A 99 -7.71 9.62 8.72
CA GLN A 99 -7.70 9.31 10.14
C GLN A 99 -6.27 9.23 10.70
N ILE A 100 -5.33 8.61 9.97
CA ILE A 100 -3.92 8.53 10.37
C ILE A 100 -3.30 9.93 10.47
N MET A 101 -3.51 10.79 9.46
CA MET A 101 -3.01 12.17 9.46
C MET A 101 -3.56 12.98 10.63
N ARG A 102 -4.86 12.87 10.91
CA ARG A 102 -5.46 13.54 12.07
C ARG A 102 -4.84 13.04 13.38
N LEU A 103 -4.65 11.72 13.51
CA LEU A 103 -4.07 11.11 14.71
C LEU A 103 -2.58 11.46 14.88
N SER A 104 -1.80 11.67 13.81
CA SER A 104 -0.40 12.12 13.94
C SER A 104 -0.31 13.54 14.51
N GLU A 105 -1.19 14.44 14.08
CA GLU A 105 -1.28 15.80 14.62
C GLU A 105 -1.74 15.80 16.08
N GLU A 106 -2.78 15.04 16.41
CA GLU A 106 -3.23 14.85 17.78
C GLU A 106 -2.10 14.27 18.66
N LEU A 107 -1.34 13.31 18.12
CA LEU A 107 -0.23 12.67 18.82
C LEU A 107 0.88 13.68 19.12
N ARG A 108 1.28 14.50 18.13
CA ARG A 108 2.24 15.60 18.30
C ARG A 108 1.80 16.54 19.42
N ALA A 109 0.58 17.06 19.33
CA ALA A 109 0.04 17.98 20.33
C ALA A 109 -0.09 17.35 21.73
N SER A 110 -0.33 16.03 21.81
CA SER A 110 -0.40 15.30 23.08
C SER A 110 0.98 15.06 23.69
N ALA A 111 2.03 14.93 22.86
CA ALA A 111 3.40 14.77 23.33
C ALA A 111 3.87 16.03 24.08
N GLU A 112 3.59 17.21 23.52
CA GLU A 112 3.89 18.52 24.13
C GLU A 112 3.09 18.74 25.42
N ARG A 113 1.78 18.45 25.41
CA ARG A 113 0.88 18.68 26.56
C ARG A 113 1.02 17.64 27.68
N LYS A 114 1.71 16.52 27.42
CA LYS A 114 1.85 15.36 28.31
C LYS A 114 0.51 14.76 28.80
N SER A 115 -0.57 15.03 28.07
CA SER A 115 -1.92 14.55 28.37
C SER A 115 -2.38 13.56 27.30
N GLU A 116 -2.97 12.44 27.70
CA GLU A 116 -3.62 11.48 26.77
C GLU A 116 -2.69 10.86 25.71
N TYR A 117 -1.37 11.08 25.80
CA TYR A 117 -0.39 10.61 24.83
C TYR A 117 -0.51 9.12 24.53
N ARG A 118 -0.59 8.29 25.58
CA ARG A 118 -0.65 6.82 25.43
C ARG A 118 -1.92 6.32 24.76
N SER A 119 -3.06 6.99 24.95
CA SER A 119 -4.30 6.62 24.26
C SER A 119 -4.25 6.99 22.79
N ILE A 120 -3.74 8.18 22.47
CA ILE A 120 -3.62 8.66 21.09
C ILE A 120 -2.56 7.85 20.34
N GLU A 121 -1.41 7.54 20.95
CA GLU A 121 -0.35 6.68 20.38
C GLU A 121 -0.92 5.31 19.98
N LYS A 122 -1.71 4.70 20.86
CA LYS A 122 -2.38 3.41 20.58
C LYS A 122 -3.39 3.52 19.44
N ALA A 123 -4.14 4.61 19.37
CA ALA A 123 -5.10 4.84 18.31
C ALA A 123 -4.39 5.04 16.96
N PHE A 124 -3.34 5.84 16.92
CA PHE A 124 -2.48 6.06 15.76
C PHE A 124 -1.90 4.75 15.23
N MET A 125 -1.21 3.98 16.09
CA MET A 125 -0.60 2.70 15.69
C MET A 125 -1.63 1.66 15.24
N ARG A 126 -2.84 1.69 15.82
CA ARG A 126 -3.96 0.86 15.37
C ARG A 126 -4.40 1.24 13.97
N ALA A 127 -4.61 2.53 13.70
CA ALA A 127 -5.02 3.01 12.38
C ALA A 127 -4.00 2.65 11.30
N VAL A 128 -2.70 2.87 11.56
CA VAL A 128 -1.61 2.46 10.66
C VAL A 128 -1.64 0.96 10.40
N ARG A 129 -1.70 0.13 11.45
CA ARG A 129 -1.76 -1.33 11.31
C ARG A 129 -2.96 -1.79 10.49
N ASP A 130 -4.13 -1.18 10.70
CA ASP A 130 -5.36 -1.57 10.02
C ASP A 130 -5.32 -1.19 8.53
N LEU A 131 -4.66 -0.08 8.16
CA LEU A 131 -4.35 0.25 6.76
C LEU A 131 -3.36 -0.75 6.15
N LEU A 132 -2.23 -0.99 6.83
CA LEU A 132 -1.20 -1.92 6.36
C LEU A 132 -1.77 -3.33 6.09
N LYS A 133 -2.66 -3.80 6.98
CA LYS A 133 -3.30 -5.11 6.83
C LYS A 133 -4.26 -5.13 5.64
N GLU A 134 -5.03 -4.07 5.43
CA GLU A 134 -5.94 -3.98 4.29
C GLU A 134 -5.18 -4.05 2.96
N GLU A 135 -4.14 -3.22 2.83
CA GLU A 135 -3.33 -3.15 1.62
C GLU A 135 -2.57 -4.47 1.36
N TRP A 136 -2.14 -5.15 2.42
CA TRP A 136 -1.57 -6.50 2.31
C TRP A 136 -2.59 -7.53 1.80
N GLU A 137 -3.83 -7.51 2.28
CA GLU A 137 -4.88 -8.39 1.77
C GLU A 137 -5.23 -8.08 0.30
N LYS A 138 -5.24 -6.80 -0.10
CA LYS A 138 -5.41 -6.40 -1.50
C LYS A 138 -4.28 -6.93 -2.39
N ALA A 139 -3.03 -6.75 -1.97
CA ALA A 139 -1.86 -7.25 -2.70
C ALA A 139 -1.90 -8.78 -2.88
N LYS A 140 -2.30 -9.53 -1.83
CA LYS A 140 -2.49 -10.99 -1.93
C LYS A 140 -3.59 -11.37 -2.93
N ALA A 141 -4.70 -10.64 -2.92
CA ALA A 141 -5.81 -10.89 -3.84
C ALA A 141 -5.39 -10.63 -5.30
N GLU A 142 -4.66 -9.54 -5.56
CA GLU A 142 -4.10 -9.19 -6.88
C GLU A 142 -3.08 -10.22 -7.37
N ALA A 143 -2.26 -10.77 -6.46
CA ALA A 143 -1.33 -11.85 -6.76
C ALA A 143 -1.98 -13.25 -6.90
N GLY A 144 -3.31 -13.35 -6.76
CA GLY A 144 -4.03 -14.62 -6.88
C GLY A 144 -3.86 -15.57 -5.68
N VAL A 145 -3.36 -15.09 -4.54
CA VAL A 145 -3.21 -15.89 -3.32
C VAL A 145 -4.58 -16.06 -2.66
N LYS A 146 -5.26 -17.18 -2.93
CA LYS A 146 -6.52 -17.52 -2.26
C LYS A 146 -6.29 -17.83 -0.79
N LYS A 147 -7.10 -17.23 0.09
CA LYS A 147 -7.15 -17.58 1.52
C LYS A 147 -7.52 -19.06 1.64
N LYS A 148 -6.62 -19.91 2.15
CA LYS A 148 -6.97 -21.30 2.47
C LYS A 148 -8.09 -21.28 3.52
N VAL A 149 -9.31 -21.59 3.11
CA VAL A 149 -10.40 -21.89 4.03
C VAL A 149 -10.11 -23.30 4.53
N ASN A 150 -9.60 -23.41 5.76
CA ASN A 150 -9.56 -24.70 6.43
C ASN A 150 -11.01 -25.06 6.77
N SER A 151 -11.58 -26.01 6.02
CA SER A 151 -12.80 -26.74 6.35
C SER A 151 -12.52 -27.78 7.42
#